data_AF-A0A7X7PNM9-F1
#
_entry.id   AF-A0A7X7PNM9-F1
#
_cell.length_a   1.000
_cell.length_b   1.000
_cell.length_c   1.000
_cell.angle_alpha   90.00
_cell.angle_beta   90.00
_cell.angle_gamma   90.00
#
_symmetry.space_group_name_H-M   'P 1'
#
loop_
_entity.id
_entity.type
_entity.pdbx_description
1 polymer ?
#
loop_
_entity_poly.entity_id
_entity_poly.type
_entity_poly.pdbx_seq_one_letter_code
_entity_poly.pdbx_strand_id
1 'polypeptide(L)'
;VFVYLRLNDAPDAAQDAQVAALEAAGIPALRLEMADAFDLGRQFFIWEVAVAVAGAVLSVNPFDQPNVQESKENTRRVLADLAASEEVATPRAADGGQSVFAVDDAALVPALAAVVAAVSPPSYVAFQAWVTPSPAAWAELTTLRQMVRDRRHVATTLGYGPRFLHSTGQYHKGGSVGGVFLQLVARSEDDLPVPGVDYGFRRLIHAQALGDMQALAARGRRVLRVELGADPVAGLRRLIPLVQTALGG
;
A
#
# COMPACT_ATOMS: atom_id res chain seq x y z
N VAL A 1 15.85 -13.12 0.82
CA VAL A 1 17.22 -12.66 1.12
C VAL A 1 17.14 -11.22 1.57
N PHE A 2 17.78 -10.87 2.69
CA PHE A 2 17.97 -9.50 3.16
C PHE A 2 19.32 -8.99 2.69
N VAL A 3 19.45 -7.68 2.51
CA VAL A 3 20.74 -7.05 2.23
C VAL A 3 21.01 -6.03 3.33
N TYR A 4 22.16 -6.16 3.97
CA TYR A 4 22.59 -5.28 5.04
C TYR A 4 23.82 -4.50 4.59
N LEU A 5 23.64 -3.18 4.39
CA LEU A 5 24.72 -2.23 4.14
C LEU A 5 25.26 -1.78 5.50
N ARG A 6 26.44 -2.24 5.90
CA ARG A 6 27.04 -1.98 7.21
C ARG A 6 28.14 -0.92 7.08
N LEU A 7 28.07 0.15 7.87
CA LEU A 7 29.14 1.16 7.95
C LEU A 7 30.22 0.72 8.94
N ASN A 8 31.46 0.68 8.49
CA ASN A 8 32.60 0.29 9.33
C ASN A 8 33.07 1.41 10.28
N ASP A 9 32.99 2.65 9.84
CA ASP A 9 33.37 3.84 10.61
C ASP A 9 32.28 4.29 11.60
N ALA A 10 31.04 3.82 11.42
CA ALA A 10 29.89 4.10 12.28
C ALA A 10 28.98 2.87 12.44
N PRO A 11 29.47 1.78 13.08
CA PRO A 11 28.70 0.55 13.21
C PRO A 11 27.51 0.70 14.18
N ASP A 12 26.37 0.11 13.82
CA ASP A 12 25.20 0.01 14.69
C ASP A 12 25.10 -1.41 15.27
N ALA A 13 25.52 -1.56 16.53
CA ALA A 13 25.50 -2.83 17.24
C ALA A 13 24.08 -3.42 17.38
N ALA A 14 23.04 -2.58 17.47
CA ALA A 14 21.66 -3.07 17.54
C ALA A 14 21.22 -3.65 16.18
N GLN A 15 21.59 -2.99 15.07
CA GLN A 15 21.32 -3.50 13.74
C GLN A 15 22.13 -4.78 13.44
N ASP A 16 23.40 -4.82 13.83
CA ASP A 16 24.27 -6.01 13.70
C ASP A 16 23.64 -7.23 14.40
N ALA A 17 23.16 -7.04 15.63
CA ALA A 17 22.49 -8.10 16.41
C ALA A 17 21.20 -8.58 15.74
N GLN A 18 20.40 -7.68 15.16
CA GLN A 18 19.18 -8.03 14.44
C GLN A 18 19.47 -8.86 13.19
N VAL A 19 20.49 -8.48 12.39
CA VAL A 19 20.87 -9.25 11.19
C VAL A 19 21.44 -10.61 11.58
N ALA A 20 22.24 -10.69 12.65
CA ALA A 20 22.73 -11.96 13.17
C ALA A 20 21.58 -12.89 13.62
N ALA A 21 20.52 -12.34 14.23
CA ALA A 21 19.33 -13.10 14.59
C ALA A 21 18.58 -13.63 13.35
N LEU A 22 18.51 -12.87 12.25
CA LEU A 22 17.92 -13.34 10.99
C LEU A 22 18.71 -14.54 10.44
N GLU A 23 20.03 -14.46 10.42
CA GLU A 23 20.89 -15.55 9.93
C GLU A 23 20.82 -16.80 10.82
N ALA A 24 20.81 -16.62 12.13
CA ALA A 24 20.64 -17.71 13.09
C ALA A 24 19.28 -18.41 12.92
N ALA A 25 18.25 -17.68 12.47
CA ALA A 25 16.95 -18.22 12.10
C ALA A 25 16.91 -18.86 10.69
N GLY A 26 18.04 -18.97 10.00
CA GLY A 26 18.14 -19.55 8.66
C GLY A 26 17.64 -18.64 7.54
N ILE A 27 17.40 -17.35 7.83
CA ILE A 27 16.97 -16.37 6.83
C ILE A 27 18.21 -15.83 6.10
N PRO A 28 18.30 -15.96 4.77
CA PRO A 28 19.49 -15.50 4.04
C PRO A 28 19.68 -13.99 4.16
N ALA A 29 20.86 -13.55 4.59
CA ALA A 29 21.28 -12.15 4.63
C ALA A 29 22.63 -11.98 3.91
N LEU A 30 22.73 -10.98 3.04
CA LEU A 30 23.98 -10.55 2.41
C LEU A 30 24.49 -9.32 3.16
N ARG A 31 25.64 -9.44 3.83
CA ARG A 31 26.33 -8.31 4.43
C ARG A 31 27.26 -7.67 3.40
N LEU A 32 27.10 -6.37 3.20
CA LEU A 32 27.95 -5.53 2.37
C LEU A 32 28.57 -4.47 3.26
N GLU A 33 29.86 -4.63 3.54
CA GLU A 33 30.62 -3.66 4.32
C GLU A 33 30.94 -2.43 3.46
N MET A 34 30.66 -1.25 4.02
CA MET A 34 31.04 0.06 3.50
C MET A 34 32.09 0.65 4.43
N ALA A 35 33.17 1.21 3.88
CA ALA A 35 34.19 1.86 4.69
C ALA A 35 33.60 3.05 5.45
N ASP A 36 32.85 3.89 4.74
CA ASP A 36 32.18 5.08 5.23
C ASP A 36 30.95 5.43 4.37
N ALA A 37 30.32 6.57 4.64
CA ALA A 37 29.14 7.02 3.88
C ALA A 37 29.43 7.37 2.40
N PHE A 38 30.68 7.64 2.00
CA PHE A 38 31.04 7.94 0.61
C PHE A 38 30.94 6.71 -0.29
N ASP A 39 31.05 5.50 0.27
CA ASP A 39 30.80 4.25 -0.45
C ASP A 39 29.33 4.08 -0.89
N LEU A 40 28.41 4.93 -0.43
CA LEU A 40 27.01 4.87 -0.84
C LEU A 40 26.84 5.04 -2.37
N GLY A 41 27.66 5.92 -2.98
CA GLY A 41 27.66 6.11 -4.44
C GLY A 41 28.00 4.83 -5.21
N ARG A 42 28.94 4.04 -4.68
CA ARG A 42 29.28 2.71 -5.23
C ARG A 42 28.12 1.75 -5.13
N GLN A 43 27.38 1.75 -4.02
CA GLN A 43 26.20 0.90 -3.85
C GLN A 43 25.10 1.25 -4.86
N PHE A 44 24.82 2.55 -5.09
CA PHE A 44 23.85 2.96 -6.11
C PHE A 44 24.14 2.34 -7.47
N PHE A 45 25.38 2.48 -7.96
CA PHE A 45 25.78 1.91 -9.25
C PHE A 45 25.64 0.38 -9.30
N ILE A 46 26.05 -0.31 -8.23
CA ILE A 46 25.91 -1.77 -8.13
C ILE A 46 24.44 -2.18 -8.23
N TRP A 47 23.53 -1.50 -7.53
CA TRP A 47 22.11 -1.83 -7.56
C TRP A 47 21.46 -1.52 -8.90
N GLU A 48 21.82 -0.42 -9.55
CA GLU A 48 21.33 -0.09 -10.89
C GLU A 48 21.69 -1.16 -11.92
N VAL A 49 22.95 -1.60 -11.92
CA VAL A 49 23.42 -2.68 -12.80
C VAL A 49 22.79 -4.02 -12.41
N ALA A 50 22.71 -4.33 -11.11
CA ALA A 50 22.12 -5.58 -10.62
C ALA A 50 20.65 -5.70 -11.02
N VAL A 51 19.87 -4.62 -10.94
CA VAL A 51 18.47 -4.59 -11.38
C VAL A 51 18.35 -4.83 -12.89
N ALA A 52 19.20 -4.19 -13.70
CA ALA A 52 19.19 -4.39 -15.15
C ALA A 52 19.53 -5.84 -15.54
N VAL A 53 20.57 -6.42 -14.92
CA VAL A 53 20.97 -7.81 -15.14
C VAL A 53 19.89 -8.78 -14.67
N ALA A 54 19.32 -8.56 -13.48
CA ALA A 54 18.24 -9.39 -12.96
C ALA A 54 17.01 -9.33 -13.89
N GLY A 55 16.64 -8.15 -14.38
CA GLY A 55 15.57 -7.99 -15.37
C GLY A 55 15.82 -8.80 -16.64
N ALA A 56 17.03 -8.70 -17.20
CA ALA A 56 17.40 -9.48 -18.39
C ALA A 56 17.31 -10.99 -18.15
N VAL A 57 17.83 -11.49 -17.01
CA VAL A 57 17.75 -12.92 -16.63
C VAL A 57 16.30 -13.38 -16.45
N LEU A 58 15.47 -12.54 -15.83
CA LEU A 58 14.05 -12.83 -15.61
C LEU A 58 13.18 -12.61 -16.85
N SER A 59 13.76 -12.16 -17.97
CA SER A 59 13.03 -11.77 -19.19
C SER A 59 11.94 -10.72 -18.93
N VAL A 60 12.22 -9.76 -18.04
CA VAL A 60 11.35 -8.63 -17.69
C VAL A 60 12.10 -7.33 -17.96
N ASN A 61 11.39 -6.31 -18.46
CA ASN A 61 11.96 -4.96 -18.54
C ASN A 61 11.73 -4.22 -17.22
N PRO A 62 12.76 -4.02 -16.36
CA PRO A 62 12.59 -3.39 -15.06
C PRO A 62 12.28 -1.88 -15.15
N PHE A 63 12.34 -1.29 -16.35
CA PHE A 63 12.08 0.13 -16.60
C PHE A 63 10.73 0.38 -17.27
N ASP A 64 9.93 -0.65 -17.53
CA ASP A 64 8.57 -0.48 -18.05
C ASP A 64 7.56 -0.16 -16.93
N GLN A 65 6.52 0.59 -17.27
CA GLN A 65 5.45 0.97 -16.32
C GLN A 65 4.04 0.81 -16.94
N PRO A 66 3.70 -0.34 -17.53
CA PRO A 66 2.42 -0.51 -18.23
C PRO A 66 1.19 -0.29 -17.34
N ASN A 67 1.24 -0.70 -16.06
CA ASN A 67 0.06 -0.62 -15.18
C ASN A 67 -0.14 0.77 -14.55
N VAL A 68 0.82 1.69 -14.71
CA VAL A 68 0.69 3.09 -14.26
C VAL A 68 -0.25 3.86 -15.17
N GLN A 69 -0.25 3.57 -16.48
CA GLN A 69 -1.10 4.27 -17.45
C GLN A 69 -2.58 3.95 -17.25
N GLU A 70 -2.92 2.69 -17.00
CA GLU A 70 -4.32 2.30 -16.78
C GLU A 70 -4.94 3.03 -15.59
N SER A 71 -4.20 3.22 -14.49
CA SER A 71 -4.74 3.99 -13.36
C SER A 71 -4.96 5.46 -13.71
N LYS A 72 -4.09 6.05 -14.54
CA LYS A 72 -4.31 7.41 -15.04
C LYS A 72 -5.55 7.47 -15.93
N GLU A 73 -5.77 6.47 -16.79
CA GLU A 73 -6.96 6.36 -17.63
C GLU A 73 -8.24 6.19 -16.80
N ASN A 74 -8.23 5.30 -15.81
CA ASN A 74 -9.35 5.13 -14.89
C ASN A 74 -9.64 6.41 -14.11
N THR A 75 -8.62 7.12 -13.63
CA THR A 75 -8.80 8.42 -12.98
C THR A 75 -9.45 9.44 -13.91
N ARG A 76 -9.02 9.52 -15.19
CA ARG A 76 -9.64 10.44 -16.17
C ARG A 76 -11.10 10.07 -16.43
N ARG A 77 -11.40 8.78 -16.57
CA ARG A 77 -12.78 8.31 -16.73
C ARG A 77 -13.63 8.68 -15.53
N VAL A 78 -13.15 8.40 -14.31
CA VAL A 78 -13.86 8.78 -13.08
C VAL A 78 -14.07 10.29 -13.04
N LEU A 79 -13.06 11.11 -13.32
CA LEU A 79 -13.22 12.57 -13.36
C LEU A 79 -14.25 13.04 -14.39
N ALA A 80 -14.30 12.42 -15.57
CA ALA A 80 -15.31 12.72 -16.57
C ALA A 80 -16.72 12.34 -16.11
N ASP A 81 -16.88 11.18 -15.47
CA ASP A 81 -18.15 10.74 -14.89
C ASP A 81 -18.60 11.67 -13.73
N LEU A 82 -17.64 12.19 -12.95
CA LEU A 82 -17.87 13.16 -11.86
C LEU A 82 -18.21 14.57 -12.35
N ALA A 83 -17.80 14.96 -13.55
CA ALA A 83 -18.25 16.20 -14.14
C ALA A 83 -19.74 16.15 -14.50
N ALA A 84 -20.29 14.95 -14.72
CA ALA A 84 -21.69 14.73 -15.06
C ALA A 84 -22.64 14.53 -13.85
N SER A 85 -22.10 14.33 -12.64
CA SER A 85 -22.85 14.11 -11.39
C SER A 85 -22.13 14.72 -10.19
N GLU A 86 -22.81 15.54 -9.38
CA GLU A 86 -22.22 16.17 -8.18
C GLU A 86 -21.86 15.18 -7.07
N GLU A 87 -22.44 13.96 -7.09
CA GLU A 87 -22.16 12.90 -6.13
C GLU A 87 -21.51 11.68 -6.79
N VAL A 88 -20.46 11.17 -6.14
CA VAL A 88 -19.89 9.86 -6.45
C VAL A 88 -20.64 8.84 -5.61
N ALA A 89 -21.53 8.07 -6.22
CA ALA A 89 -21.99 6.84 -5.58
C ALA A 89 -20.81 5.85 -5.60
N THR A 90 -20.13 5.64 -4.47
CA THR A 90 -19.18 4.53 -4.36
C THR A 90 -19.99 3.22 -4.45
N PRO A 91 -19.81 2.36 -5.47
CA PRO A 91 -20.63 1.17 -5.60
C PRO A 91 -20.48 0.27 -4.37
N ARG A 92 -21.59 0.00 -3.68
CA ARG A 92 -21.64 -0.83 -2.45
C ARG A 92 -21.63 -2.35 -2.73
N ALA A 93 -21.47 -2.78 -3.98
CA ALA A 93 -21.65 -4.18 -4.35
C ALA A 93 -20.36 -5.02 -4.20
N ALA A 94 -20.52 -6.23 -3.67
CA ALA A 94 -19.49 -7.24 -3.46
C ALA A 94 -19.13 -8.05 -4.73
N ASP A 95 -19.53 -7.59 -5.92
CA ASP A 95 -19.22 -8.24 -7.18
C ASP A 95 -17.92 -7.68 -7.79
N GLY A 96 -17.06 -8.57 -8.28
CA GLY A 96 -15.81 -8.19 -8.95
C GLY A 96 -14.61 -7.93 -8.02
N GLY A 97 -14.63 -8.44 -6.79
CA GLY A 97 -13.47 -8.41 -5.89
C GLY A 97 -13.23 -7.07 -5.18
N GLN A 98 -14.16 -6.12 -5.31
CA GLN A 98 -14.14 -4.82 -4.66
C GLN A 98 -15.31 -4.69 -3.68
N SER A 99 -15.09 -4.03 -2.55
CA SER A 99 -16.13 -3.76 -1.55
C SER A 99 -15.85 -2.46 -0.80
N VAL A 100 -16.89 -1.75 -0.39
CA VAL A 100 -16.79 -0.43 0.26
C VAL A 100 -17.69 -0.39 1.48
N PHE A 101 -17.12 -0.02 2.62
CA PHE A 101 -17.82 0.09 3.89
C PHE A 101 -17.46 1.39 4.59
N ALA A 102 -18.43 1.99 5.28
CA ALA A 102 -18.12 2.98 6.31
C ALA A 102 -17.54 2.28 7.54
N VAL A 103 -16.70 2.97 8.32
CA VAL A 103 -16.06 2.36 9.51
C VAL A 103 -17.06 1.91 10.58
N ASP A 104 -18.27 2.47 10.58
CA ASP A 104 -19.38 2.16 11.48
C ASP A 104 -20.40 1.17 10.86
N ASP A 105 -20.14 0.66 9.66
CA ASP A 105 -21.00 -0.31 9.00
C ASP A 105 -20.98 -1.66 9.73
N ALA A 106 -22.15 -2.17 10.13
CA ALA A 106 -22.27 -3.45 10.81
C ALA A 106 -21.75 -4.64 9.98
N ALA A 107 -21.75 -4.53 8.65
CA ALA A 107 -21.22 -5.54 7.74
C ALA A 107 -19.69 -5.49 7.59
N LEU A 108 -19.02 -4.47 8.13
CA LEU A 108 -17.57 -4.31 8.00
C LEU A 108 -16.79 -5.44 8.66
N VAL A 109 -17.16 -5.85 9.89
CA VAL A 109 -16.44 -6.93 10.60
C VAL A 109 -16.52 -8.26 9.82
N PRO A 110 -17.71 -8.75 9.40
CA PRO A 110 -17.81 -9.92 8.52
C PRO A 110 -17.00 -9.79 7.23
N ALA A 111 -17.02 -8.62 6.58
CA ALA A 111 -16.28 -8.40 5.34
C ALA A 111 -14.75 -8.43 5.56
N LEU A 112 -14.27 -7.78 6.61
CA LEU A 112 -12.87 -7.86 7.04
C LEU A 112 -12.49 -9.31 7.31
N ALA A 113 -13.29 -10.03 8.10
CA ALA A 113 -13.03 -11.42 8.45
C ALA A 113 -12.92 -12.31 7.20
N ALA A 114 -13.83 -12.14 6.23
CA ALA A 114 -13.78 -12.87 4.95
C ALA A 114 -12.50 -12.55 4.15
N VAL A 115 -12.11 -11.28 4.09
CA VAL A 115 -10.91 -10.85 3.37
C VAL A 115 -9.64 -11.38 4.04
N VAL A 116 -9.53 -11.31 5.38
CA VAL A 116 -8.34 -11.75 6.11
C VAL A 116 -8.28 -13.26 6.32
N ALA A 117 -9.42 -13.98 6.33
CA ALA A 117 -9.48 -15.42 6.58
C ALA A 117 -8.62 -16.20 5.57
N ALA A 118 -8.68 -15.81 4.31
CA ALA A 118 -7.95 -16.45 3.21
C ALA A 118 -6.54 -15.85 2.97
N VAL A 119 -6.00 -15.10 3.93
CA VAL A 119 -4.63 -14.56 3.85
C VAL A 119 -3.67 -15.51 4.56
N SER A 120 -2.83 -16.16 3.76
CA SER A 120 -1.70 -16.99 4.18
C SER A 120 -0.55 -16.86 3.18
N PRO A 121 0.71 -17.16 3.56
CA PRO A 121 1.82 -17.19 2.61
C PRO A 121 1.48 -18.07 1.39
N PRO A 122 1.83 -17.66 0.16
CA PRO A 122 2.67 -16.50 -0.21
C PRO A 122 1.91 -15.18 -0.45
N SER A 123 0.67 -15.05 0.05
CA SER A 123 -0.12 -13.80 -0.05
C SER A 123 0.51 -12.65 0.75
N TYR A 124 0.11 -11.43 0.44
CA TYR A 124 0.50 -10.23 1.20
C TYR A 124 -0.68 -9.27 1.37
N VAL A 125 -0.62 -8.41 2.38
CA VAL A 125 -1.64 -7.37 2.63
C VAL A 125 -1.04 -5.98 2.44
N ALA A 126 -1.64 -5.18 1.56
CA ALA A 126 -1.25 -3.80 1.31
C ALA A 126 -2.26 -2.83 1.90
N PHE A 127 -1.77 -1.94 2.78
CA PHE A 127 -2.53 -0.84 3.35
C PHE A 127 -2.31 0.43 2.50
N GLN A 128 -3.35 0.85 1.80
CA GLN A 128 -3.35 2.02 0.94
C GLN A 128 -4.06 3.18 1.64
N ALA A 129 -3.31 4.08 2.26
CA ALA A 129 -3.85 5.15 3.08
C ALA A 129 -4.06 6.43 2.27
N TRP A 130 -5.29 6.71 1.87
CA TRP A 130 -5.73 7.96 1.26
C TRP A 130 -6.21 8.94 2.36
N VAL A 131 -5.26 9.31 3.21
CA VAL A 131 -5.45 10.25 4.32
C VAL A 131 -4.28 11.21 4.38
N THR A 132 -4.48 12.38 4.97
CA THR A 132 -3.39 13.35 5.20
C THR A 132 -2.32 12.74 6.12
N PRO A 133 -1.04 12.69 5.70
CA PRO A 133 0.03 12.16 6.54
C PRO A 133 0.20 12.98 7.82
N SER A 134 0.26 12.30 8.96
CA SER A 134 0.58 12.89 10.25
C SER A 134 1.24 11.84 11.15
N PRO A 135 2.02 12.24 12.18
CA PRO A 135 2.59 11.29 13.13
C PRO A 135 1.53 10.40 13.80
N ALA A 136 0.37 10.98 14.14
CA ALA A 136 -0.74 10.24 14.73
C ALA A 136 -1.33 9.21 13.75
N ALA A 137 -1.63 9.62 12.51
CA ALA A 137 -2.13 8.69 11.51
C ALA A 137 -1.12 7.58 11.21
N TRP A 138 0.18 7.90 11.14
CA TRP A 138 1.24 6.91 10.92
C TRP A 138 1.31 5.88 12.04
N ALA A 139 1.18 6.30 13.30
CA ALA A 139 1.16 5.40 14.44
C ALA A 139 -0.02 4.41 14.35
N GLU A 140 -1.25 4.90 14.12
CA GLU A 140 -2.43 4.03 14.02
C GLU A 140 -2.37 3.09 12.80
N LEU A 141 -1.92 3.58 11.64
CA LEU A 141 -1.70 2.75 10.45
C LEU A 141 -0.62 1.68 10.69
N THR A 142 0.42 2.01 11.45
CA THR A 142 1.48 1.07 11.82
C THR A 142 0.94 -0.02 12.74
N THR A 143 0.15 0.35 13.75
CA THR A 143 -0.54 -0.59 14.65
C THR A 143 -1.42 -1.55 13.86
N LEU A 144 -2.26 -1.03 12.97
CA LEU A 144 -3.15 -1.83 12.13
C LEU A 144 -2.37 -2.82 11.26
N ARG A 145 -1.29 -2.36 10.61
CA ARG A 145 -0.42 -3.19 9.77
C ARG A 145 0.26 -4.29 10.56
N GLN A 146 0.85 -3.95 11.71
CA GLN A 146 1.56 -4.90 12.56
C GLN A 146 0.62 -5.98 13.10
N MET A 147 -0.59 -5.61 13.51
CA MET A 147 -1.60 -6.56 13.97
C MET A 147 -1.92 -7.63 12.92
N VAL A 148 -2.14 -7.22 11.66
CA VAL A 148 -2.38 -8.18 10.57
C VAL A 148 -1.14 -9.04 10.29
N ARG A 149 0.05 -8.43 10.23
CA ARG A 149 1.33 -9.15 10.04
C ARG A 149 1.52 -10.22 11.11
N ASP A 150 1.35 -9.86 12.38
CA ASP A 150 1.66 -10.72 13.53
C ASP A 150 0.66 -11.87 13.64
N ARG A 151 -0.61 -11.62 13.29
CA ARG A 151 -1.65 -12.65 13.36
C ARG A 151 -1.67 -13.60 12.16
N ARG A 152 -1.33 -13.11 10.96
CA ARG A 152 -1.42 -13.86 9.70
C ARG A 152 -0.06 -14.35 9.18
N HIS A 153 1.03 -13.87 9.75
CA HIS A 153 2.40 -14.20 9.35
C HIS A 153 2.66 -14.00 7.84
N VAL A 154 2.05 -12.96 7.26
CA VAL A 154 2.24 -12.58 5.86
C VAL A 154 3.03 -11.28 5.73
N ALA A 155 3.63 -11.07 4.55
CA ALA A 155 4.20 -9.79 4.20
C ALA A 155 3.12 -8.70 4.21
N THR A 156 3.48 -7.50 4.67
CA THR A 156 2.59 -6.34 4.66
C THR A 156 3.29 -5.11 4.09
N THR A 157 2.56 -4.28 3.35
CA THR A 157 3.03 -2.97 2.89
C THR A 157 2.11 -1.87 3.40
N LEU A 158 2.64 -0.67 3.61
CA LEU A 158 1.87 0.51 3.98
C LEU A 158 2.38 1.71 3.19
N GLY A 159 1.47 2.43 2.54
CA GLY A 159 1.81 3.62 1.78
C GLY A 159 0.68 4.64 1.73
N TYR A 160 1.05 5.92 1.75
CA TYR A 160 0.12 7.03 1.55
C TYR A 160 -0.18 7.23 0.06
N GLY A 161 -1.47 7.38 -0.27
CA GLY A 161 -1.92 7.82 -1.58
C GLY A 161 -1.80 9.33 -1.74
N PRO A 162 -1.53 9.86 -2.94
CA PRO A 162 -1.27 9.14 -4.18
C PRO A 162 0.18 8.61 -4.31
N ARG A 163 1.07 8.91 -3.34
CA ARG A 163 2.52 8.60 -3.44
C ARG A 163 2.82 7.14 -3.76
N PHE A 164 2.13 6.17 -3.13
CA PHE A 164 2.40 4.75 -3.37
C PHE A 164 2.13 4.33 -4.82
N LEU A 165 1.29 5.05 -5.57
CA LEU A 165 1.00 4.77 -6.97
C LEU A 165 2.28 4.84 -7.83
N HIS A 166 3.24 5.67 -7.41
CA HIS A 166 4.50 5.90 -8.09
C HIS A 166 5.66 5.04 -7.58
N SER A 167 5.43 4.24 -6.54
CA SER A 167 6.45 3.34 -5.99
C SER A 167 6.03 1.89 -6.09
N THR A 168 5.04 1.46 -5.30
CA THR A 168 4.59 0.07 -5.23
C THR A 168 3.35 -0.20 -6.08
N GLY A 169 2.74 0.83 -6.67
CA GLY A 169 1.52 0.70 -7.47
C GLY A 169 1.64 -0.27 -8.65
N GLN A 170 2.79 -0.27 -9.34
CA GLN A 170 3.07 -1.22 -10.42
C GLN A 170 3.09 -2.67 -9.89
N TYR A 171 3.71 -2.91 -8.74
CA TYR A 171 3.74 -4.23 -8.09
C TYR A 171 2.36 -4.66 -7.58
N HIS A 172 1.57 -3.74 -7.02
CA HIS A 172 0.21 -4.04 -6.56
C HIS A 172 -0.69 -4.55 -7.70
N LYS A 173 -0.50 -4.02 -8.92
CA LYS A 173 -1.29 -4.37 -10.09
C LYS A 173 -0.72 -5.56 -10.85
N GLY A 174 0.57 -5.50 -11.20
CA GLY A 174 1.26 -6.47 -12.05
C GLY A 174 2.01 -7.58 -11.31
N GLY A 175 2.16 -7.49 -9.97
CA GLY A 175 2.90 -8.47 -9.17
C GLY A 175 2.14 -9.79 -8.94
N SER A 176 2.63 -10.61 -8.02
CA SER A 176 2.05 -11.94 -7.74
C SER A 176 0.55 -11.87 -7.38
N VAL A 177 -0.24 -12.89 -7.77
CA VAL A 177 -1.72 -12.88 -7.69
C VAL A 177 -2.24 -12.71 -6.25
N GLY A 178 -1.46 -13.08 -5.23
CA GLY A 178 -1.84 -13.12 -3.81
C GLY A 178 -1.97 -11.78 -3.07
N GLY A 179 -2.04 -10.64 -3.76
CA GLY A 179 -2.22 -9.34 -3.11
C GLY A 179 -3.64 -9.12 -2.59
N VAL A 180 -3.77 -8.72 -1.32
CA VAL A 180 -5.01 -8.27 -0.69
C VAL A 180 -4.86 -6.81 -0.26
N PHE A 181 -5.81 -5.96 -0.60
CA PHE A 181 -5.68 -4.51 -0.48
C PHE A 181 -6.74 -3.96 0.47
N LEU A 182 -6.29 -3.29 1.53
CA LEU A 182 -7.13 -2.49 2.42
C LEU A 182 -6.92 -1.02 2.07
N GLN A 183 -7.92 -0.43 1.41
CA GLN A 183 -7.89 0.97 1.00
C GLN A 183 -8.59 1.83 2.04
N LEU A 184 -7.85 2.67 2.74
CA LEU A 184 -8.33 3.46 3.86
C LEU A 184 -8.48 4.90 3.39
N VAL A 185 -9.72 5.39 3.30
CA VAL A 185 -10.03 6.69 2.70
C VAL A 185 -10.68 7.58 3.73
N ALA A 186 -10.14 8.78 3.95
CA ALA A 186 -10.82 9.83 4.70
C ALA A 186 -11.44 10.84 3.74
N ARG A 187 -12.56 11.43 4.15
CA ARG A 187 -13.16 12.56 3.43
C ARG A 187 -12.48 13.83 3.91
N SER A 188 -12.20 14.73 2.97
CA SER A 188 -11.75 16.09 3.29
C SER A 188 -12.83 17.04 2.85
N GLU A 189 -13.17 18.00 3.70
CA GLU A 189 -14.09 19.09 3.36
C GLU A 189 -13.39 20.17 2.52
N ASP A 190 -12.05 20.25 2.59
CA ASP A 190 -11.25 21.23 1.86
C ASP A 190 -11.15 20.85 0.38
N ASP A 191 -11.45 21.80 -0.51
CA ASP A 191 -11.30 21.63 -1.95
C ASP A 191 -10.57 22.81 -2.57
N LEU A 192 -9.25 22.68 -2.61
CA LEU A 192 -8.39 23.67 -3.26
C LEU A 192 -8.52 23.54 -4.78
N PRO A 193 -8.66 24.65 -5.52
CA PRO A 193 -8.74 24.60 -6.98
C PRO A 193 -7.43 24.08 -7.57
N VAL A 194 -7.54 23.26 -8.63
CA VAL A 194 -6.38 22.84 -9.43
C VAL A 194 -6.28 23.78 -10.63
N PRO A 195 -5.16 24.48 -10.85
CA PRO A 195 -5.01 25.38 -11.99
C PRO A 195 -5.21 24.66 -13.34
N GLY A 196 -6.05 25.23 -14.20
CA GLY A 196 -6.24 24.76 -15.58
C GLY A 196 -7.27 23.64 -15.76
N VAL A 197 -7.99 23.24 -14.71
CA VAL A 197 -9.07 22.24 -14.77
C VAL A 197 -10.28 22.70 -13.94
N ASP A 198 -11.44 22.09 -14.18
CA ASP A 198 -12.74 22.44 -13.60
C ASP A 198 -13.08 21.67 -12.31
N TYR A 199 -12.09 21.01 -11.71
CA TYR A 199 -12.22 20.28 -10.45
C TYR A 199 -11.09 20.66 -9.47
N GLY A 200 -11.38 20.58 -8.18
CA GLY A 200 -10.38 20.78 -7.13
C GLY A 200 -9.66 19.50 -6.70
N PHE A 201 -8.71 19.65 -5.78
CA PHE A 201 -7.86 18.56 -5.28
C PHE A 201 -8.66 17.47 -4.57
N ARG A 202 -9.79 17.79 -3.94
CA ARG A 202 -10.64 16.79 -3.28
C ARG A 202 -11.19 15.79 -4.30
N ARG A 203 -11.75 16.31 -5.39
CA ARG A 203 -12.26 15.50 -6.51
C ARG A 203 -11.14 14.70 -7.17
N LEU A 204 -9.98 15.32 -7.39
CA LEU A 204 -8.82 14.64 -7.97
C LEU A 204 -8.34 13.45 -7.10
N ILE A 205 -8.15 13.65 -5.79
CA ILE A 205 -7.69 12.61 -4.88
C ILE A 205 -8.72 11.47 -4.79
N HIS A 206 -10.01 11.81 -4.72
CA HIS A 206 -11.07 10.81 -4.71
C HIS A 206 -11.08 9.97 -6.00
N ALA A 207 -10.96 10.63 -7.16
CA ALA A 207 -10.90 9.97 -8.45
C ALA A 207 -9.64 9.10 -8.62
N GLN A 208 -8.51 9.52 -8.06
CA GLN A 208 -7.28 8.70 -8.03
C GLN A 208 -7.46 7.45 -7.16
N ALA A 209 -8.04 7.58 -5.97
CA ALA A 209 -8.30 6.45 -5.08
C ALA A 209 -9.26 5.44 -5.72
N LEU A 210 -10.34 5.93 -6.35
CA LEU A 210 -11.32 5.07 -7.04
C LEU A 210 -10.74 4.44 -8.31
N GLY A 211 -9.99 5.20 -9.10
CA GLY A 211 -9.33 4.66 -10.30
C GLY A 211 -8.31 3.57 -9.98
N ASP A 212 -7.58 3.70 -8.86
CA ASP A 212 -6.68 2.65 -8.36
C ASP A 212 -7.44 1.39 -7.93
N MET A 213 -8.52 1.55 -7.16
CA MET A 213 -9.38 0.45 -6.74
C MET A 213 -9.97 -0.31 -7.93
N GLN A 214 -10.44 0.42 -8.96
CA GLN A 214 -10.95 -0.16 -10.20
C GLN A 214 -9.86 -0.91 -10.98
N ALA A 215 -8.63 -0.37 -11.06
CA ALA A 215 -7.51 -1.02 -11.74
C ALA A 215 -7.07 -2.32 -11.05
N LEU A 216 -7.18 -2.37 -9.72
CA LEU A 216 -6.96 -3.57 -8.92
C LEU A 216 -8.07 -4.60 -9.17
N ALA A 217 -9.34 -4.19 -9.05
CA ALA A 217 -10.49 -5.06 -9.26
C ALA A 217 -10.51 -5.66 -10.69
N ALA A 218 -10.20 -4.86 -11.71
CA ALA A 218 -10.10 -5.32 -13.10
C ALA A 218 -9.04 -6.41 -13.32
N ARG A 219 -8.05 -6.52 -12.42
CA ARG A 219 -7.02 -7.58 -12.40
C ARG A 219 -7.35 -8.73 -11.44
N GLY A 220 -8.59 -8.82 -10.98
CA GLY A 220 -9.02 -9.85 -10.03
C GLY A 220 -8.40 -9.71 -8.64
N ARG A 221 -7.89 -8.53 -8.28
CA ARG A 221 -7.36 -8.28 -6.94
C ARG A 221 -8.49 -8.10 -5.95
N ARG A 222 -8.30 -8.60 -4.73
CA ARG A 222 -9.23 -8.39 -3.61
C ARG A 222 -8.96 -7.04 -2.96
N VAL A 223 -9.90 -6.11 -3.08
CA VAL A 223 -9.81 -4.77 -2.51
C VAL A 223 -11.01 -4.51 -1.61
N LEU A 224 -10.76 -4.17 -0.34
CA LEU A 224 -11.77 -3.69 0.59
C LEU A 224 -11.42 -2.25 0.96
N ARG A 225 -12.33 -1.33 0.63
CA ARG A 225 -12.24 0.08 1.01
C ARG A 225 -12.99 0.33 2.31
N VAL A 226 -12.35 1.03 3.24
CA VAL A 226 -12.97 1.55 4.46
C VAL A 226 -12.98 3.08 4.40
N GLU A 227 -14.17 3.67 4.48
CA GLU A 227 -14.36 5.10 4.65
C GLU A 227 -14.24 5.46 6.14
N LEU A 228 -13.18 6.20 6.49
CA LEU A 228 -12.81 6.53 7.87
C LEU A 228 -13.61 7.72 8.45
N GLY A 229 -14.32 8.46 7.60
CA GLY A 229 -14.97 9.73 7.92
C GLY A 229 -14.05 10.94 7.73
N ALA A 230 -14.42 12.08 8.34
CA ALA A 230 -13.69 13.34 8.22
C ALA A 230 -12.42 13.41 9.10
N ASP A 231 -12.41 12.71 10.24
CA ASP A 231 -11.23 12.56 11.08
C ASP A 231 -10.58 11.19 10.83
N PRO A 232 -9.47 11.12 10.06
CA PRO A 232 -8.79 9.87 9.77
C PRO A 232 -8.25 9.18 11.01
N VAL A 233 -7.76 9.93 12.01
CA VAL A 233 -7.16 9.34 13.22
C VAL A 233 -8.25 8.70 14.07
N ALA A 234 -9.36 9.41 14.29
CA ALA A 234 -10.51 8.84 14.99
C ALA A 234 -11.11 7.65 14.23
N GLY A 235 -11.19 7.71 12.90
CA GLY A 235 -11.62 6.60 12.06
C GLY A 235 -10.71 5.38 12.20
N LEU A 236 -9.39 5.55 12.16
CA LEU A 236 -8.43 4.45 12.35
C LEU A 236 -8.55 3.83 13.74
N ARG A 237 -8.71 4.64 14.79
CA ARG A 237 -8.92 4.15 16.16
C ARG A 237 -10.20 3.32 16.31
N ARG A 238 -11.25 3.65 15.56
CA ARG A 238 -12.46 2.81 15.48
C ARG A 238 -12.23 1.54 14.67
N LEU A 239 -11.44 1.60 13.61
CA LEU A 239 -11.15 0.44 12.75
C LEU A 239 -10.28 -0.62 13.44
N ILE A 240 -9.29 -0.22 14.24
CA ILE A 240 -8.36 -1.14 14.92
C ILE A 240 -9.07 -2.27 15.68
N PRO A 241 -10.02 -2.01 16.61
CA PRO A 241 -10.71 -3.08 17.32
C PRO A 241 -11.57 -3.95 16.39
N LEU A 242 -12.15 -3.39 15.32
CA LEU A 242 -12.92 -4.17 14.34
C LEU A 242 -12.04 -5.16 13.57
N VAL A 243 -10.83 -4.75 13.20
CA VAL A 243 -9.84 -5.62 12.57
C VAL A 243 -9.33 -6.68 13.56
N GLN A 244 -9.14 -6.32 14.82
CA GLN A 244 -8.79 -7.29 15.87
C GLN A 244 -9.85 -8.38 16.00
N THR A 245 -11.13 -8.01 16.07
CA THR A 245 -12.24 -8.98 16.10
C THR A 245 -12.28 -9.84 14.84
N ALA A 246 -12.12 -9.24 13.65
CA ALA A 246 -12.07 -9.98 12.38
C ALA A 246 -10.89 -10.97 12.28
N LEU A 247 -9.84 -10.76 13.08
CA LEU A 247 -8.67 -11.62 13.21
C LEU A 247 -8.85 -12.74 14.27
N GLY A 248 -10.01 -12.79 14.94
CA GLY A 248 -10.34 -13.80 15.94
C GLY A 248 -9.68 -13.55 17.30
N GLY A 249 -9.52 -12.30 17.70
CA GLY A 249 -9.06 -11.89 19.04
C GLY A 249 -9.91 -10.76 19.61
#